data_AF-A0A1I5CJU0-F1
#
_entry.id   AF-A0A1I5CJU0-F1
#
_cell.length_a   1.000
_cell.length_b   1.000
_cell.length_c   1.000
_cell.angle_alpha   90.00
_cell.angle_beta   90.00
_cell.angle_gamma   90.00
#
_symmetry.space_group_name_H-M   'P 1'
#
loop_
_entity.id
_entity.type
_entity.pdbx_description
1 polymer ?
#
loop_
_entity_poly.entity_id
_entity_poly.type
_entity_poly.pdbx_seq_one_letter_code
_entity_poly.pdbx_strand_id
1 'polypeptide(L)'
;MPRIPLREVTRYDYVDQSEIFDDMLDFSFGYFYNGSRQGPKSDIIELSVVTWVMDFQENLFIRFCRFSGSKHPWKEKITEQIKIFMRDINISEGFIRRRLVDFEVGKEEFYKREPFEKKFLELKSRMKSVR
;
A
#
# COMPACT_ATOMS: atom_id res chain seq x y z
N MET A 1 -16.62 -18.84 -16.18
CA MET A 1 -15.73 -19.36 -15.12
C MET A 1 -15.87 -18.49 -13.87
N PRO A 2 -15.98 -19.06 -12.67
CA PRO A 2 -16.04 -18.28 -11.43
C PRO A 2 -14.75 -17.48 -11.26
N ARG A 3 -14.87 -16.19 -10.95
CA ARG A 3 -13.72 -15.31 -10.73
C ARG A 3 -13.12 -15.62 -9.35
N ILE A 4 -11.90 -16.12 -9.31
CA ILE A 4 -11.15 -16.27 -8.05
C ILE A 4 -10.88 -14.84 -7.54
N PRO A 5 -11.33 -14.44 -6.34
CA PRO A 5 -11.10 -13.08 -5.85
C PRO A 5 -9.61 -12.83 -5.64
N LEU A 6 -9.18 -11.58 -5.81
CA LEU A 6 -7.81 -11.15 -5.50
C LEU A 6 -7.64 -11.12 -3.97
N ARG A 7 -6.96 -12.13 -3.43
CA ARG A 7 -6.79 -12.34 -1.97
C ARG A 7 -5.39 -11.98 -1.54
N GLU A 8 -5.28 -11.42 -0.34
CA GLU A 8 -3.98 -11.23 0.31
C GLU A 8 -3.34 -12.58 0.58
N VAL A 9 -2.07 -12.72 0.19
CA VAL A 9 -1.22 -13.90 0.38
C VAL A 9 -0.21 -13.65 1.49
N THR A 10 0.36 -12.44 1.52
CA THR A 10 1.35 -12.02 2.53
C THR A 10 1.17 -10.54 2.86
N ARG A 11 1.47 -10.17 4.10
CA ARG A 11 1.54 -8.79 4.58
C ARG A 11 2.78 -8.60 5.45
N TYR A 12 3.47 -7.48 5.27
CA TYR A 12 4.54 -7.01 6.14
C TYR A 12 4.29 -5.54 6.48
N ASP A 13 4.19 -5.27 7.77
CA ASP A 13 4.03 -3.93 8.31
C ASP A 13 5.35 -3.48 8.93
N TYR A 14 5.87 -2.37 8.44
CA TYR A 14 7.05 -1.68 8.95
C TYR A 14 6.56 -0.41 9.63
N VAL A 15 6.15 -0.58 10.88
CA VAL A 15 5.52 0.44 11.70
C VAL A 15 6.15 0.37 13.08
N ASP A 16 6.64 1.50 13.59
CA ASP A 16 6.93 1.62 15.01
C ASP A 16 5.66 2.08 15.72
N GLN A 17 5.06 1.19 16.51
CA GLN A 17 3.82 1.47 17.23
C GLN A 17 3.99 2.55 18.31
N SER A 18 5.22 2.78 18.78
CA SER A 18 5.50 3.84 19.76
C SER A 18 5.47 5.24 19.15
N GLU A 19 5.57 5.35 17.83
CA GLU A 19 5.53 6.60 17.07
C GLU A 19 4.11 6.94 16.57
N ILE A 20 3.12 6.10 16.86
CA ILE A 20 1.73 6.35 16.44
C ILE A 20 1.05 7.26 17.47
N PHE A 21 0.86 8.52 17.10
CA PHE A 21 0.12 9.49 17.90
C PHE A 21 -1.40 9.41 17.60
N ASP A 22 -2.22 9.56 18.63
CA ASP A 22 -3.69 9.38 18.58
C ASP A 22 -4.42 10.32 17.59
N ASP A 23 -3.80 11.43 17.20
CA ASP A 23 -4.36 12.38 16.24
C ASP A 23 -3.29 12.79 15.21
N MET A 24 -2.93 11.91 14.28
CA MET A 24 -2.14 12.30 13.09
C MET A 24 -2.93 13.33 12.23
N LEU A 25 -2.87 14.60 12.64
CA LEU A 25 -3.62 15.72 12.07
C LEU A 25 -3.16 16.08 10.66
N ASP A 26 -1.86 15.94 10.40
CA ASP A 26 -1.27 16.13 9.08
C ASP A 26 -0.32 14.98 8.73
N PHE A 27 -0.47 14.48 7.51
CA PHE A 27 0.30 13.38 6.95
C PHE A 27 0.28 13.45 5.43
N SER A 28 1.33 12.89 4.84
CA SER A 28 1.37 12.52 3.43
C SER A 28 1.26 11.01 3.30
N PHE A 29 0.73 10.55 2.18
CA PHE A 29 0.61 9.12 1.92
C PHE A 29 0.81 8.86 0.44
N GLY A 30 1.11 7.60 0.13
CA GLY A 30 1.23 7.17 -1.25
C GLY A 30 1.23 5.66 -1.37
N TYR A 31 1.33 5.22 -2.61
CA TYR A 31 1.42 3.81 -2.94
C TYR A 31 2.26 3.64 -4.19
N PHE A 32 2.76 2.43 -4.38
CA PHE A 32 3.25 1.97 -5.67
C PHE A 32 3.11 0.46 -5.75
N TYR A 33 3.04 -0.05 -6.97
CA TYR A 33 2.71 -1.45 -7.17
C TYR A 33 3.47 -2.08 -8.34
N ASN A 34 3.62 -3.39 -8.24
CA ASN A 34 4.05 -4.25 -9.32
C ASN A 34 2.97 -5.32 -9.54
N GLY A 35 2.75 -5.70 -10.79
CA GLY A 35 1.79 -6.73 -11.13
C GLY A 35 2.28 -7.59 -12.30
N SER A 36 2.02 -8.89 -12.23
CA SER A 36 2.35 -9.86 -13.27
C SER A 36 1.18 -10.82 -13.48
N ARG A 37 1.08 -11.41 -14.68
CA ARG A 37 0.10 -12.47 -14.96
C ARG A 37 0.74 -13.82 -14.69
N GLN A 38 -0.02 -14.75 -14.12
CA GLN A 38 0.41 -16.14 -13.95
C GLN A 38 0.29 -16.95 -15.26
N GLY A 39 0.93 -16.45 -16.32
CA GLY A 39 0.98 -17.08 -17.63
C GLY A 39 0.37 -16.25 -18.77
N PRO A 40 0.68 -16.61 -20.04
CA PRO A 40 0.13 -15.93 -21.21
C PRO A 40 -1.40 -15.98 -21.19
N LYS A 41 -2.05 -14.82 -21.32
CA LYS A 41 -3.52 -14.67 -21.32
C LYS A 41 -4.24 -15.06 -20.01
N SER A 42 -3.51 -15.36 -18.93
CA SER A 42 -4.13 -15.64 -17.63
C SER A 42 -4.88 -14.41 -17.10
N ASP A 43 -6.07 -14.65 -16.55
CA ASP A 43 -6.82 -13.66 -15.78
C ASP A 43 -6.41 -13.61 -14.31
N ILE A 44 -5.54 -14.54 -13.90
CA ILE A 44 -4.93 -14.56 -12.57
C ILE A 44 -3.66 -13.72 -12.60
N ILE A 45 -3.56 -12.81 -11.64
CA ILE A 45 -2.41 -11.95 -11.43
C ILE A 45 -1.78 -12.21 -10.07
N GLU A 46 -0.51 -11.88 -9.98
CA GLU A 46 0.15 -11.53 -8.73
C GLU A 46 0.28 -10.02 -8.68
N LEU A 47 -0.06 -9.44 -7.54
CA LEU A 47 -0.01 -8.02 -7.30
C LEU A 47 0.79 -7.77 -6.02
N SER A 48 1.90 -7.05 -6.12
CA SER A 48 2.63 -6.54 -4.95
C SER A 48 2.32 -5.06 -4.79
N VAL A 49 1.92 -4.64 -3.59
CA VAL A 49 1.49 -3.28 -3.30
C VAL A 49 2.24 -2.78 -2.07
N VAL A 50 2.94 -1.66 -2.22
CA VAL A 50 3.47 -0.88 -1.11
C VAL A 50 2.56 0.31 -0.90
N THR A 51 2.11 0.50 0.33
CA THR A 51 1.43 1.71 0.80
C THR A 51 2.26 2.31 1.91
N TRP A 52 2.36 3.63 1.94
CA TRP A 52 3.12 4.31 2.98
C TRP A 52 2.38 5.55 3.45
N VAL A 53 2.61 5.90 4.71
CA VAL A 53 2.13 7.11 5.35
C VAL A 53 3.32 7.74 6.07
N MET A 54 3.47 9.05 5.92
CA MET A 54 4.46 9.84 6.63
C MET A 54 3.75 10.95 7.39
N ASP A 55 3.94 10.99 8.70
CA ASP A 55 3.37 12.04 9.55
C ASP A 55 4.16 13.36 9.45
N PHE A 56 3.68 14.38 10.16
CA PHE A 56 4.33 15.70 10.23
C PHE A 56 5.70 15.68 10.93
N GLN A 57 6.04 14.63 11.67
CA GLN A 57 7.33 14.44 12.32
C GLN A 57 8.31 13.63 11.46
N GLU A 58 7.93 13.34 10.21
CA GLU A 58 8.67 12.51 9.27
C GLU A 58 8.84 11.06 9.74
N ASN A 59 7.97 10.57 10.63
CA ASN A 59 7.89 9.15 10.93
C ASN A 59 7.25 8.44 9.74
N LEU A 60 7.90 7.40 9.24
CA LEU A 60 7.52 6.70 8.02
C LEU A 60 6.96 5.32 8.35
N PHE A 61 5.69 5.13 8.04
CA PHE A 61 4.97 3.88 8.20
C PHE A 61 4.80 3.23 6.82
N ILE A 62 5.13 1.95 6.69
CA ILE A 62 5.05 1.23 5.40
C ILE A 62 4.30 -0.08 5.59
N ARG A 63 3.38 -0.38 4.68
CA ARG A 63 2.75 -1.69 4.53
C ARG A 63 3.04 -2.25 3.15
N PHE A 64 3.54 -3.48 3.11
CA PHE A 64 3.73 -4.27 1.90
C PHE A 64 2.76 -5.44 1.90
N CYS A 65 1.95 -5.59 0.87
CA CYS A 65 1.10 -6.76 0.67
C CYS A 65 1.36 -7.42 -0.68
N ARG A 66 1.19 -8.75 -0.72
CA ARG A 66 1.03 -9.49 -1.98
C ARG A 66 -0.37 -10.03 -2.06
N PHE A 67 -0.95 -9.94 -3.26
CA PHE A 67 -2.24 -10.51 -3.58
C PHE A 67 -2.12 -11.47 -4.76
N SER A 68 -2.99 -12.48 -4.78
CA SER A 68 -3.13 -13.40 -5.90
C SER A 68 -4.60 -13.69 -6.19
N GLY A 69 -4.97 -13.74 -7.47
CA GLY A 69 -6.33 -13.99 -7.92
C GLY A 69 -6.69 -13.21 -9.19
N SER A 70 -7.99 -13.08 -9.47
CA SER A 70 -8.48 -12.41 -10.66
C SER A 70 -8.09 -10.93 -10.71
N LYS A 71 -7.68 -10.45 -11.87
CA LYS A 71 -7.31 -9.04 -12.11
C LYS A 71 -8.41 -8.00 -11.81
N HIS A 72 -9.67 -8.40 -11.75
CA HIS A 72 -10.79 -7.47 -11.92
C HIS A 72 -10.96 -6.37 -10.84
N PRO A 73 -10.53 -6.54 -9.58
CA PRO A 73 -10.57 -5.47 -8.58
C PRO A 73 -9.18 -5.00 -8.12
N TRP A 74 -8.14 -5.04 -8.97
CA TRP A 74 -6.77 -4.71 -8.51
C TRP A 74 -6.63 -3.28 -7.96
N LYS A 75 -7.31 -2.31 -8.57
CA LYS A 75 -7.33 -0.92 -8.08
C LYS A 75 -8.03 -0.79 -6.74
N GLU A 76 -9.20 -1.43 -6.62
CA GLU A 76 -9.98 -1.45 -5.38
C GLU A 76 -9.17 -2.04 -4.24
N LYS A 77 -8.38 -3.10 -4.49
CA LYS A 77 -7.51 -3.69 -3.47
C LYS A 77 -6.42 -2.75 -2.97
N ILE A 78 -5.84 -1.93 -3.85
CA ILE A 78 -4.88 -0.90 -3.46
C ILE A 78 -5.56 0.18 -2.59
N THR A 79 -6.72 0.67 -3.02
CA THR A 79 -7.50 1.66 -2.25
C THR A 79 -7.94 1.11 -0.89
N GLU A 80 -8.38 -0.15 -0.83
CA GLU A 80 -8.73 -0.84 0.41
C GLU A 80 -7.51 -0.97 1.34
N GLN A 81 -6.36 -1.38 0.81
CA GLN A 81 -5.13 -1.47 1.59
C GLN A 81 -4.75 -0.13 2.22
N ILE A 82 -4.84 0.97 1.47
CA ILE A 82 -4.55 2.32 1.99
C ILE A 82 -5.50 2.67 3.16
N LYS A 83 -6.80 2.46 2.98
CA LYS A 83 -7.82 2.74 4.02
C LYS A 83 -7.58 1.93 5.29
N ILE A 84 -7.38 0.63 5.12
CA ILE A 84 -7.11 -0.29 6.25
C ILE A 84 -5.81 0.13 6.92
N PHE A 85 -4.77 0.45 6.14
CA PHE A 85 -3.49 0.84 6.70
C PHE A 85 -3.59 2.13 7.53
N MET A 86 -4.22 3.18 7.00
CA MET A 86 -4.44 4.43 7.74
C MET A 86 -5.20 4.20 9.04
N ARG A 87 -6.22 3.33 9.03
CA ARG A 87 -6.97 2.97 10.24
C ARG A 87 -6.10 2.23 11.25
N ASP A 88 -5.28 1.29 10.79
CA ASP A 88 -4.40 0.48 11.65
C ASP A 88 -3.31 1.32 12.32
N ILE A 89 -3.00 2.51 11.78
CA ILE A 89 -2.10 3.50 12.39
C ILE A 89 -2.86 4.65 13.05
N ASN A 90 -4.09 4.43 13.53
CA ASN A 90 -4.90 5.40 14.29
C ASN A 90 -5.25 6.71 13.56
N ILE A 91 -5.26 6.75 12.23
CA ILE A 91 -5.82 7.92 11.51
C ILE A 91 -7.34 7.82 11.56
N SER A 92 -8.00 8.89 12.01
CA SER A 92 -9.45 8.88 12.15
C SER A 92 -10.19 8.81 10.81
N GLU A 93 -11.33 8.11 10.79
CA GLU A 93 -12.15 7.90 9.59
C GLU A 93 -12.54 9.20 8.87
N GLY A 94 -12.73 10.29 9.62
CA GLY A 94 -13.05 11.60 9.06
C GLY A 94 -11.90 12.19 8.24
N PHE A 95 -10.64 11.96 8.63
CA PHE A 95 -9.47 12.35 7.83
C PHE A 95 -9.27 11.43 6.63
N ILE A 96 -9.40 10.11 6.82
CA ILE A 96 -9.30 9.13 5.74
C ILE A 96 -10.28 9.47 4.61
N ARG A 97 -11.56 9.70 4.93
CA ARG A 97 -12.57 10.05 3.94
C ARG A 97 -12.23 11.33 3.18
N ARG A 98 -11.81 12.39 3.88
CA ARG A 98 -11.46 13.68 3.28
C ARG A 98 -10.23 13.58 2.36
N ARG A 99 -9.19 12.87 2.79
CA ARG A 99 -7.94 12.72 2.01
C ARG A 99 -8.07 11.79 0.81
N LEU A 100 -9.06 10.89 0.81
CA LEU A 100 -9.28 9.94 -0.27
C LEU A 100 -10.42 10.32 -1.23
N VAL A 101 -11.02 11.53 -1.11
CA VAL A 101 -12.11 11.97 -2.01
C VAL A 101 -11.68 11.93 -3.48
N ASP A 102 -10.51 12.51 -3.77
CA ASP A 102 -9.97 12.62 -5.14
C ASP A 102 -8.84 11.61 -5.40
N PHE A 103 -8.68 10.61 -4.52
CA PHE A 103 -7.63 9.62 -4.64
C PHE A 103 -7.99 8.56 -5.69
N GLU A 104 -7.19 8.48 -6.74
CA GLU A 104 -7.33 7.46 -7.78
C GLU A 104 -6.08 6.60 -7.95
N VAL A 105 -6.30 5.30 -8.13
CA VAL A 105 -5.24 4.37 -8.47
C VAL A 105 -4.95 4.45 -9.97
N GLY A 106 -3.81 5.06 -10.30
CA GLY A 106 -3.31 5.29 -11.65
C GLY A 106 -2.20 4.32 -12.06
N LYS A 107 -1.82 4.40 -13.34
CA LYS A 107 -0.69 3.61 -13.88
C LYS A 107 0.67 4.24 -13.62
N GLU A 108 0.72 5.49 -13.17
CA GLU A 108 1.96 6.22 -12.93
C GLU A 108 2.77 5.61 -11.77
N GLU A 109 2.08 5.00 -10.82
CA GLU A 109 2.68 4.29 -9.69
C GLU A 109 2.95 2.80 -9.97
N PHE A 110 2.86 2.39 -11.24
CA PHE A 110 3.27 1.07 -11.67
C PHE A 110 4.77 1.02 -11.92
N TYR A 111 5.42 0.02 -11.33
CA TYR A 111 6.82 -0.26 -11.58
C TYR A 111 7.00 -1.70 -12.06
N LYS A 112 7.93 -1.89 -13.00
CA LYS A 112 8.46 -3.23 -13.28
C LYS A 112 9.20 -3.75 -12.04
N ARG A 113 9.43 -5.05 -11.98
CA ARG A 113 9.95 -5.74 -10.78
C ARG A 113 11.22 -5.10 -10.21
N GLU A 114 12.25 -4.89 -11.01
CA GLU A 114 13.51 -4.31 -10.54
C GLU A 114 13.36 -2.86 -10.01
N PRO A 115 12.76 -1.91 -10.76
CA PRO A 115 12.47 -0.58 -10.22
C PRO A 115 11.57 -0.59 -8.97
N PHE A 116 10.62 -1.51 -8.90
CA PHE A 116 9.74 -1.67 -7.74
C PHE A 116 10.53 -2.07 -6.49
N GLU A 117 11.38 -3.10 -6.60
CA GLU A 117 12.24 -3.58 -5.51
C GLU A 117 13.21 -2.48 -5.07
N LYS A 118 13.80 -1.74 -6.02
CA LYS A 118 14.67 -0.59 -5.72
C LYS A 118 13.92 0.53 -4.98
N LYS A 119 12.76 0.97 -5.48
CA LYS A 119 11.93 2.01 -4.84
C LYS A 119 11.50 1.59 -3.43
N PHE A 120 11.20 0.31 -3.22
CA PHE A 120 10.85 -0.22 -1.91
C PHE A 120 12.02 -0.21 -0.93
N LEU A 121 13.23 -0.59 -1.37
CA LEU A 121 14.43 -0.50 -0.54
C LEU A 121 14.78 0.94 -0.18
N GLU A 122 14.70 1.86 -1.14
CA GLU A 122 14.91 3.31 -0.93
C GLU A 122 13.89 3.88 0.06
N LEU A 123 12.64 3.47 -0.02
CA LEU A 123 11.61 3.89 0.93
C LEU A 123 11.92 3.36 2.34
N LYS A 124 12.25 2.07 2.45
CA LYS A 124 12.62 1.46 3.74
C LYS A 124 13.86 2.10 4.37
N SER A 125 14.86 2.49 3.58
CA SER A 125 16.08 3.12 4.12
C SER A 125 15.84 4.52 4.70
N ARG A 126 14.69 5.14 4.40
CA ARG A 126 14.29 6.42 4.98
C ARG A 126 13.60 6.29 6.34
N MET A 127 13.21 5.07 6.74
CA MET A 127 12.68 4.86 8.08
C MET A 127 13.77 5.23 9.09
N LYS A 128 13.41 6.03 10.10
CA LYS A 128 14.33 6.36 11.19
C LYS A 128 14.81 5.04 11.79
N SER A 129 16.12 4.93 12.00
CA SER A 129 16.68 3.77 12.69
C SER A 129 16.12 3.80 14.11
N VAL A 130 15.27 2.84 14.45
CA VAL A 130 14.89 2.57 15.84
C VAL A 130 16.20 2.40 16.62
N ARG A 131 16.50 3.34 17.52
CA ARG A 131 17.67 3.28 18.41
C ARG A 131 17.25 2.72 19.74
#